data_AF-A0A017HX81-F1
#
_entry.id   AF-A0A017HX81-F1
#
_cell.length_a   1.000
_cell.length_b   1.000
_cell.length_c   1.000
_cell.angle_alpha   90.00
_cell.angle_beta   90.00
_cell.angle_gamma   90.00
#
_symmetry.space_group_name_H-M   'P 1'
#
loop_
_entity.id
_entity.type
_entity.pdbx_description
1 polymer ?
#
loop_
_entity_poly.entity_id
_entity_poly.type
_entity_poly.pdbx_seq_one_letter_code
_entity_poly.pdbx_strand_id
1 'polypeptide(L)'
;MAGAMNLIGRDTLYGRYWGATEHVPMMHFELCYYQAIDWALAQGLTRVEAGAQGEHKIARGYRPVMCHSVHWIGDAQFRAAIADYLDRERAAVGREIEVLTSLGPFRHEAHVEQD
;
A
#
# COMPACT_ATOMS: atom_id res chain seq x y z
N MET A 1 -13.88 19.31 14.48
CA MET A 1 -12.40 19.22 14.34
C MET A 1 -12.01 17.84 13.80
N ALA A 2 -10.97 17.75 12.97
CA ALA A 2 -10.50 16.49 12.39
C ALA A 2 -8.97 16.45 12.35
N GLY A 3 -8.38 15.26 12.27
CA GLY A 3 -6.93 15.10 12.20
C GLY A 3 -6.51 13.71 11.73
N ALA A 4 -5.26 13.62 11.26
CA ALA A 4 -4.59 12.38 10.92
C ALA A 4 -3.23 12.31 11.63
N MET A 5 -2.86 11.12 12.08
CA MET A 5 -1.58 10.82 12.71
C MET A 5 -0.75 9.96 11.76
N ASN A 6 0.46 10.44 11.47
CA ASN A 6 1.43 9.77 10.62
C ASN A 6 2.73 9.53 11.39
N LEU A 7 3.49 8.50 11.01
CA LEU A 7 4.85 8.25 11.49
C LEU A 7 5.85 8.51 10.37
N ILE A 8 6.95 9.18 10.70
CA ILE A 8 8.00 9.54 9.75
C ILE A 8 9.12 8.51 9.84
N GLY A 9 9.39 7.82 8.73
CA GLY A 9 10.55 6.95 8.56
C GLY A 9 11.73 7.69 7.93
N ARG A 10 12.72 6.94 7.43
CA ARG A 10 13.90 7.50 6.76
C ARG A 10 13.55 8.23 5.46
N ASP A 11 12.70 7.61 4.65
CA ASP A 11 12.32 8.04 3.29
C ASP A 11 10.80 7.93 3.05
N THR A 12 10.05 7.55 4.08
CA THR A 12 8.65 7.12 3.96
C THR A 12 7.78 7.74 5.04
N LEU A 13 6.60 8.22 4.66
CA LEU A 13 5.55 8.62 5.60
C LEU A 13 4.53 7.48 5.75
N TYR A 14 4.24 7.08 6.99
CA TYR A 14 3.29 6.00 7.29
C TYR A 14 2.02 6.55 7.95
N GLY A 15 0.89 6.45 7.27
CA GLY A 15 -0.42 6.76 7.84
C GLY A 15 -0.84 5.74 8.90
N ARG A 16 -1.40 6.20 10.02
CA ARG A 16 -1.82 5.33 11.14
C ARG A 16 -3.26 5.50 11.54
N TYR A 17 -3.62 6.70 12.00
CA TYR A 17 -4.95 6.97 12.52
C TYR A 17 -5.50 8.23 11.88
N TRP A 18 -6.82 8.27 11.74
CA TRP A 18 -7.54 9.48 11.41
C TRP A 18 -8.80 9.53 12.26
N GLY A 19 -9.30 10.74 12.50
CA GLY A 19 -10.56 10.92 13.20
C GLY A 19 -11.13 12.30 12.97
N ALA A 20 -12.44 12.42 13.20
CA ALA A 20 -13.15 13.68 13.19
C ALA A 20 -14.24 13.67 14.25
N THR A 21 -14.50 14.83 14.86
CA THR A 21 -15.62 15.03 15.79
C THR A 21 -16.95 15.19 15.05
N GLU A 22 -16.90 15.47 13.76
CA GLU A 22 -18.06 15.72 12.89
C GLU A 22 -17.84 15.06 11.54
N HIS A 23 -18.93 14.66 10.89
CA HIS A 23 -18.87 14.14 9.54
C HIS A 23 -18.80 15.29 8.53
N VAL A 24 -17.70 15.34 7.77
CA VAL A 24 -17.55 16.26 6.65
C VAL A 24 -17.25 15.44 5.39
N PRO A 25 -18.00 15.62 4.29
CA PRO A 25 -17.75 14.90 3.05
C PRO A 25 -16.30 15.04 2.60
N MET A 26 -15.71 13.93 2.15
CA MET A 26 -14.33 13.86 1.64
C MET A 26 -13.19 14.19 2.61
N MET A 27 -13.47 14.53 3.87
CA MET A 27 -12.46 14.91 4.87
C MET A 27 -11.39 13.83 5.10
N HIS A 28 -11.79 12.56 5.10
CA HIS A 28 -10.85 11.44 5.18
C HIS A 28 -9.84 11.47 4.03
N PHE A 29 -10.28 11.79 2.81
CA PHE A 29 -9.40 11.79 1.65
C PHE A 29 -8.40 12.94 1.69
N GLU A 30 -8.90 14.13 2.03
CA GLU A 30 -8.09 15.33 2.19
C GLU A 30 -6.97 15.09 3.20
N LEU A 31 -7.31 14.63 4.40
CA LEU A 31 -6.33 14.48 5.49
C LEU A 31 -5.41 13.26 5.33
N CYS A 32 -5.93 12.13 4.86
CA CYS A 32 -5.19 10.87 4.86
C CYS A 32 -4.44 10.58 3.55
N TYR A 33 -4.75 11.32 2.48
CA TYR A 33 -4.08 11.13 1.19
C TYR A 33 -3.46 12.43 0.70
N TYR A 34 -4.26 13.46 0.38
CA TYR A 34 -3.76 14.63 -0.33
C TYR A 34 -2.78 15.44 0.52
N GLN A 35 -3.18 15.84 1.74
CA GLN A 35 -2.30 16.57 2.66
C GLN A 35 -1.07 15.74 3.07
N ALA A 36 -1.23 14.42 3.25
CA ALA A 36 -0.13 13.53 3.59
C ALA A 36 0.90 13.43 2.45
N ILE A 37 0.44 13.35 1.20
CA ILE A 37 1.27 13.31 0.00
C ILE A 37 2.00 14.64 -0.20
N ASP A 38 1.28 15.76 -0.14
CA ASP A 38 1.87 17.10 -0.30
C ASP A 38 2.94 17.37 0.76
N TRP A 39 2.66 17.01 2.02
CA TRP A 39 3.64 17.13 3.09
C TRP A 39 4.87 16.24 2.84
N ALA A 40 4.67 14.98 2.43
CA ALA A 40 5.77 14.05 2.16
C ALA A 40 6.68 14.56 1.03
N LEU A 41 6.09 15.08 -0.06
CA LEU A 41 6.81 15.69 -1.16
C LEU A 41 7.60 16.93 -0.70
N ALA A 42 7.00 17.80 0.09
CA ALA A 42 7.66 18.98 0.64
C ALA A 42 8.85 18.65 1.55
N GLN A 43 8.83 17.48 2.21
CA GLN A 43 9.92 16.98 3.04
C GLN A 43 10.93 16.11 2.27
N GLY A 44 10.76 15.94 0.95
CA GLY A 44 11.65 15.11 0.12
C GLY A 44 11.54 13.62 0.39
N LEU A 45 10.44 13.15 1.00
CA LEU A 45 10.15 11.73 1.15
C LEU A 45 9.72 11.14 -0.19
N THR A 46 10.14 9.90 -0.47
CA THR A 46 9.90 9.26 -1.76
C THR A 46 8.68 8.33 -1.75
N ARG A 47 8.10 8.09 -0.56
CA ARG A 47 7.01 7.13 -0.39
C ARG A 47 6.03 7.58 0.69
N VAL A 48 4.74 7.34 0.42
CA VAL A 48 3.66 7.42 1.41
C VAL A 48 2.99 6.06 1.47
N GLU A 49 2.82 5.54 2.67
CA GLU A 49 2.08 4.31 2.92
C GLU A 49 0.79 4.61 3.68
N ALA A 50 -0.34 4.53 3.00
CA ALA A 50 -1.66 4.73 3.61
C ALA A 50 -2.23 3.45 4.28
N GLY A 51 -1.35 2.65 4.87
CA GLY A 51 -1.68 1.37 5.51
C GLY A 51 -1.88 0.20 4.52
N ALA A 52 -2.04 -1.00 5.06
CA ALA A 52 -2.27 -2.22 4.28
C ALA A 52 -3.74 -2.38 3.84
N GLN A 53 -3.95 -3.19 2.79
CA GLN A 53 -5.25 -3.61 2.22
C GLN A 53 -6.09 -2.56 1.48
N GLY A 54 -6.84 -3.05 0.48
CA GLY A 54 -7.90 -2.34 -0.23
C GLY A 54 -7.54 -2.01 -1.69
N GLU A 55 -8.12 -2.75 -2.63
CA GLU A 55 -8.06 -2.48 -4.08
C GLU A 55 -8.47 -1.04 -4.43
N HIS A 56 -9.37 -0.48 -3.62
CA HIS A 56 -9.86 0.89 -3.74
C HIS A 56 -8.76 1.98 -3.62
N LYS A 57 -7.56 1.64 -3.16
CA LYS A 57 -6.44 2.60 -3.03
C LYS A 57 -5.84 3.01 -4.38
N ILE A 58 -6.04 2.22 -5.43
CA ILE A 58 -5.60 2.58 -6.79
C ILE A 58 -6.29 3.85 -7.28
N ALA A 59 -7.62 3.91 -7.09
CA ALA A 59 -8.40 5.11 -7.38
C ALA A 59 -8.01 6.33 -6.52
N ARG A 60 -7.23 6.13 -5.46
CA ARG A 60 -6.71 7.17 -4.55
C ARG A 60 -5.25 7.53 -4.84
N GLY A 61 -4.68 7.03 -5.95
CA GLY A 61 -3.33 7.35 -6.40
C GLY A 61 -2.22 6.43 -5.86
N TYR A 62 -2.56 5.36 -5.14
CA TYR A 62 -1.57 4.41 -4.63
C TYR A 62 -1.34 3.28 -5.62
N ARG A 63 -0.09 2.83 -5.74
CA ARG A 63 0.28 1.69 -6.56
C ARG A 63 0.35 0.43 -5.69
N PRO A 64 -0.13 -0.73 -6.18
CA PRO A 64 0.08 -1.98 -5.48
C PRO A 64 1.57 -2.31 -5.48
N VAL A 65 2.07 -2.76 -4.33
CA VAL A 65 3.45 -3.19 -4.14
C VAL A 65 3.47 -4.44 -3.29
N MET A 66 4.46 -5.32 -3.52
CA MET A 66 4.64 -6.50 -2.70
C MET A 66 5.07 -6.07 -1.29
N CYS A 67 4.29 -6.49 -0.28
CA CYS A 67 4.66 -6.33 1.12
C CYS A 67 5.28 -7.62 1.64
N HIS A 68 6.39 -7.50 2.35
CA HIS A 68 7.08 -8.64 2.96
C HIS A 68 6.86 -8.65 4.47
N SER A 69 6.76 -9.84 5.04
CA SER A 69 6.73 -10.06 6.48
C SER A 69 7.63 -11.23 6.83
N VAL A 70 8.15 -11.23 8.06
CA VAL A 70 9.06 -12.27 8.55
C VAL A 70 8.46 -12.86 9.81
N HIS A 71 8.31 -14.18 9.83
CA HIS A 71 7.66 -14.90 10.92
C HIS A 71 8.56 -16.02 11.40
N TRP A 72 8.76 -16.10 12.72
CA TRP A 72 9.37 -17.26 13.35
C TRP A 72 8.27 -18.17 13.89
N ILE A 73 8.31 -19.46 13.52
CA ILE A 73 7.28 -20.44 13.87
C ILE A 73 7.96 -21.62 14.56
N GLY A 74 7.87 -21.69 15.89
CA GLY A 74 8.56 -22.71 16.68
C GLY A 74 8.13 -24.14 16.36
N ASP A 75 6.84 -24.36 16.09
CA ASP A 75 6.30 -25.68 15.78
C ASP A 75 6.59 -26.07 14.31
N ALA A 76 7.22 -27.23 14.12
CA ALA A 76 7.65 -27.68 12.79
C ALA A 76 6.48 -28.07 11.88
N GLN A 77 5.42 -28.67 12.43
CA GLN A 77 4.25 -29.08 11.64
C GLN A 77 3.44 -27.87 11.18
N PHE A 78 3.24 -26.91 12.09
CA PHE A 78 2.56 -25.67 11.78
C PHE A 78 3.33 -24.82 10.77
N ARG A 79 4.67 -24.78 10.89
CA ARG A 79 5.54 -24.14 9.90
C ARG A 79 5.36 -24.75 8.51
N ALA A 80 5.30 -26.07 8.40
CA ALA A 80 5.10 -26.76 7.13
C ALA A 80 3.73 -26.43 6.52
N ALA A 81 2.67 -26.42 7.34
CA ALA A 81 1.31 -26.06 6.90
C ALA A 81 1.24 -24.61 6.39
N ILE A 82 1.89 -23.67 7.09
CA ILE A 82 1.99 -22.28 6.65
C ILE A 82 2.79 -22.18 5.35
N ALA A 83 3.93 -22.88 5.23
CA ALA A 83 4.75 -22.84 4.03
C ALA A 83 3.99 -23.29 2.77
N ASP A 84 3.23 -24.39 2.87
CA ASP A 84 2.39 -24.91 1.77
C ASP A 84 1.29 -23.91 1.35
N TYR A 85 0.67 -23.23 2.31
CA TYR A 85 -0.27 -22.15 2.01
C TYR A 85 0.42 -20.98 1.30
N LEU A 86 1.58 -20.54 1.82
CA LEU A 86 2.30 -19.38 1.31
C LEU A 86 2.76 -19.55 -0.15
N ASP A 87 2.99 -20.78 -0.62
CA ASP A 87 3.31 -21.01 -2.03
C ASP A 87 2.15 -20.63 -2.96
N ARG A 88 0.91 -20.99 -2.57
CA ARG A 88 -0.31 -20.62 -3.31
C ARG A 88 -0.65 -19.15 -3.14
N GLU A 89 -0.49 -18.61 -1.93
CA GLU A 89 -0.74 -17.20 -1.63
C GLU A 89 0.20 -16.28 -2.42
N ARG A 90 1.51 -16.56 -2.45
CA ARG A 90 2.49 -15.76 -3.22
C ARG A 90 2.11 -15.65 -4.70
N ALA A 91 1.69 -16.75 -5.31
CA ALA A 91 1.24 -16.73 -6.70
C ALA A 91 -0.06 -15.93 -6.88
N ALA A 92 -0.99 -16.01 -5.93
CA ALA A 92 -2.24 -15.25 -5.97
C ALA A 92 -2.00 -13.74 -5.83
N VAL A 93 -1.21 -13.32 -4.83
CA VAL A 93 -0.87 -11.91 -4.60
C VAL A 93 -0.08 -11.34 -5.79
N GLY A 94 0.84 -12.11 -6.38
CA GLY A 94 1.55 -11.68 -7.59
C GLY A 94 0.61 -11.33 -8.74
N ARG A 95 -0.35 -12.23 -9.05
CA ARG A 95 -1.38 -11.97 -10.06
C ARG A 95 -2.27 -10.79 -9.72
N GLU A 96 -2.64 -10.64 -8.44
CA GLU A 96 -3.43 -9.50 -7.99
C GLU A 96 -2.69 -8.18 -8.22
N ILE A 97 -1.40 -8.11 -7.88
CA ILE A 97 -0.58 -6.92 -8.14
C ILE A 97 -0.50 -6.61 -9.64
N GLU A 98 -0.32 -7.61 -10.50
CA GLU A 98 -0.31 -7.42 -11.96
C GLU A 98 -1.64 -6.82 -12.46
N VAL A 99 -2.77 -7.42 -12.06
CA VAL A 99 -4.11 -6.95 -12.43
C VAL A 99 -4.33 -5.53 -11.92
N LEU A 100 -4.08 -5.27 -10.64
CA LEU A 100 -4.25 -3.95 -10.04
C LEU A 100 -3.32 -2.90 -10.66
N THR A 101 -2.08 -3.27 -11.00
CA THR A 101 -1.15 -2.39 -11.70
C THR A 101 -1.71 -2.00 -13.07
N SER A 102 -2.38 -2.91 -13.76
CA SER A 102 -2.99 -2.64 -15.06
C SER A 102 -4.14 -1.64 -15.05
N LEU A 103 -4.79 -1.48 -13.88
CA LEU A 103 -5.82 -0.47 -13.64
C LEU A 103 -5.25 0.91 -13.30
N GLY A 104 -3.92 1.02 -13.14
CA GLY A 104 -3.25 2.28 -12.85
C GLY A 104 -3.29 3.27 -14.01
N PRO A 105 -3.13 4.57 -13.76
CA PRO A 105 -3.25 5.62 -14.78
C PRO A 105 -2.02 5.73 -15.70
N PHE A 106 -1.01 4.88 -15.53
CA PHE A 106 0.25 4.94 -16.27
C PHE A 106 0.17 4.13 -17.56
N ARG A 107 0.81 4.63 -18.62
CA ARG A 107 0.90 3.94 -19.90
C ARG A 107 1.71 2.64 -19.71
N HIS A 108 1.21 1.56 -20.31
CA HIS A 108 1.94 0.30 -20.42
C HIS A 108 2.94 0.44 -21.56
N GLU A 109 4.24 0.51 -21.25
CA GLU A 109 5.26 0.39 -22.29
C GLU A 109 5.30 -1.07 -22.73
N ALA A 110 4.84 -1.35 -23.94
CA ALA A 110 5.15 -2.61 -24.60
C ALA A 110 6.63 -2.57 -24.95
N HIS A 111 7.46 -3.27 -24.19
CA HIS A 111 8.78 -3.66 -24.66
C HIS A 111 8.57 -4.60 -25.86
N VAL A 112 8.53 -4.03 -27.06
CA VAL A 112 8.72 -4.79 -28.29
C VAL A 112 10.18 -5.21 -28.26
N GLU A 113 10.41 -6.49 -27.97
CA GLU A 113 11.69 -7.15 -28.19
C GLU A 113 12.09 -6.86 -29.64
N GLN A 114 13.13 -6.06 -29.84
CA GLN A 114 13.71 -5.86 -31.16
C GLN A 114 14.61 -7.07 -31.44
N ASP A 115 14.24 -7.82 -32.48
CA ASP A 115 14.89 -9.05 -32.98
C ASP A 115 16.43 -8.95 -33.09
#